data_AF-A0AAP3DJD4-F1
#
_entry.id   AF-A0AAP3DJD4-F1
#
_cell.length_a   1.000
_cell.length_b   1.000
_cell.length_c   1.000
_cell.angle_alpha   90.00
_cell.angle_beta   90.00
_cell.angle_gamma   90.00
#
_symmetry.space_group_name_H-M   'P 1'
#
loop_
_entity.id
_entity.type
_entity.pdbx_description
1 polymer ?
#
loop_
_entity_poly.entity_id
_entity_poly.type
_entity_poly.pdbx_seq_one_letter_code
_entity_poly.pdbx_strand_id
1 'polypeptide(L)'
;MLKKSLLVATIVIMLFPDPFAPSIQAAQTGSATYRVTYKMPTVNTMEEAEVIHTILKESLQIKNPYLVTTVEKNRIDALEIVADLYGSDAPRGFMMDEFYVSRNGYLLALYNQIGVLDPVYPQGYDPVAIKQKIAQLRTSSGWEEYSELRKKRGQTELDSRIKALVKAGFVKPEELNSQRLTKQFVAETLYRIYKNVRPYKGSVAPKDSQSEAVRWAIEVGLPEFHVDAKGNIYPENQPYYASVLDYVHLFLPSKLNGTGREYFQFEVQQDLLLNAVDNHSENFLYVNNKLLSSIPNSFLLRDIPEVKKAMTQFSAALAPQLIGMIEQTRREVLKPRVWDWRKDVIRHPSFTKLVQGYRKTKGQKELMQVYQAVKARYNLFERQDSLQVMKSVLDNIK
;
A
#
# COMPACT_ATOMS: atom_id res chain seq x y z
N MET A 1 8.51 -27.69 -54.21
CA MET A 1 9.61 -26.75 -54.52
C MET A 1 9.26 -25.42 -53.86
N LEU A 2 9.87 -25.07 -52.72
CA LEU A 2 11.15 -24.35 -52.59
C LEU A 2 11.18 -22.97 -53.29
N LYS A 3 11.27 -21.93 -52.43
CA LYS A 3 12.12 -20.73 -52.54
C LYS A 3 11.61 -19.64 -53.53
N LYS A 4 11.68 -18.34 -53.26
CA LYS A 4 12.56 -17.57 -52.35
C LYS A 4 12.19 -16.06 -52.38
N SER A 5 12.28 -15.39 -51.21
CA SER A 5 12.85 -14.03 -50.95
C SER A 5 12.22 -12.76 -51.57
N LEU A 6 12.25 -11.53 -50.99
CA LEU A 6 12.84 -10.86 -49.79
C LEU A 6 12.09 -9.47 -49.69
N LEU A 7 11.63 -8.93 -48.53
CA LEU A 7 12.30 -8.00 -47.54
C LEU A 7 12.57 -6.57 -48.11
N VAL A 8 12.48 -5.39 -47.45
CA VAL A 8 12.66 -4.84 -46.07
C VAL A 8 12.00 -3.40 -46.10
N ALA A 9 11.50 -2.71 -45.07
CA ALA A 9 12.20 -2.12 -43.90
C ALA A 9 11.22 -1.58 -42.84
N THR A 10 11.33 -1.89 -41.52
CA THR A 10 12.29 -1.49 -40.45
C THR A 10 11.91 -0.17 -39.74
N ILE A 11 11.42 -0.26 -38.50
CA ILE A 11 11.74 0.71 -37.44
C ILE A 11 12.23 -0.06 -36.22
N VAL A 12 13.36 0.44 -35.73
CA VAL A 12 14.26 -0.06 -34.68
C VAL A 12 13.63 0.10 -33.30
N ILE A 13 13.63 -0.98 -32.49
CA ILE A 13 13.56 -0.94 -31.03
C ILE A 13 14.93 -1.43 -30.54
N MET A 14 15.71 -0.56 -29.88
CA MET A 14 16.90 -0.96 -29.12
C MET A 14 16.39 -1.58 -27.79
N LEU A 15 16.52 -2.89 -27.56
CA LEU A 15 17.70 -3.66 -27.09
C LEU A 15 18.02 -3.46 -25.59
N PHE A 16 17.55 -4.39 -24.77
CA PHE A 16 18.43 -5.11 -23.84
C PHE A 16 18.74 -6.49 -24.48
N PRO A 17 19.99 -6.98 -24.46
CA PRO A 17 20.36 -8.26 -25.06
C PRO A 17 20.10 -9.40 -24.05
N ASP A 18 19.25 -10.35 -24.41
CA ASP A 18 19.68 -11.72 -24.73
C ASP A 18 18.46 -12.62 -25.00
N PRO A 19 18.51 -13.46 -26.05
CA PRO A 19 17.47 -14.44 -26.31
C PRO A 19 17.67 -15.66 -25.42
N PHE A 20 16.92 -15.76 -24.32
CA PHE A 20 16.72 -17.05 -23.65
C PHE A 20 15.88 -17.96 -24.54
N ALA A 21 16.53 -18.69 -25.43
CA ALA A 21 16.00 -19.95 -25.91
C ALA A 21 16.09 -20.94 -24.75
N PRO A 22 14.99 -21.55 -24.26
CA PRO A 22 15.10 -22.63 -23.31
C PRO A 22 15.77 -23.82 -24.01
N SER A 23 16.99 -24.15 -23.60
CA SER A 23 17.60 -25.44 -23.95
C SER A 23 16.83 -26.53 -23.22
N ILE A 24 16.01 -27.28 -23.96
CA ILE A 24 15.36 -28.49 -23.46
C ILE A 24 16.42 -29.59 -23.48
N GLN A 25 17.11 -29.80 -22.36
CA GLN A 25 17.77 -31.07 -22.09
C GLN A 25 16.72 -32.05 -21.58
N ALA A 26 16.43 -33.09 -22.38
CA ALA A 26 15.69 -34.23 -21.90
C ALA A 26 16.63 -35.10 -21.05
N ALA A 27 16.27 -35.31 -19.78
CA ALA A 27 16.89 -36.33 -18.95
C ALA A 27 15.82 -37.13 -18.20
N GLN A 28 15.90 -38.43 -18.46
CA GLN A 28 15.73 -39.60 -17.59
C GLN A 28 14.70 -39.59 -16.44
N THR A 29 13.93 -40.67 -16.45
CA THR A 29 12.94 -41.15 -15.48
C THR A 29 13.36 -41.07 -14.00
N GLY A 30 12.51 -40.48 -13.14
CA GLY A 30 12.56 -40.65 -11.68
C GLY A 30 11.86 -39.57 -10.84
N SER A 31 10.95 -40.00 -9.95
CA SER A 31 10.13 -39.19 -9.00
C SER A 31 9.11 -38.25 -9.63
N ALA A 32 7.97 -38.03 -8.99
CA ALA A 32 6.98 -37.05 -9.44
C ALA A 32 7.56 -35.64 -9.29
N THR A 33 8.34 -35.18 -10.28
CA THR A 33 8.95 -33.86 -10.27
C THR A 33 7.85 -32.81 -10.36
N TYR A 34 7.63 -32.06 -9.29
CA TYR A 34 6.74 -30.92 -9.33
C TYR A 34 7.28 -29.90 -10.34
N ARG A 35 6.49 -29.58 -11.37
CA ARG A 35 6.86 -28.51 -12.29
C ARG A 35 6.47 -27.19 -11.64
N VAL A 36 7.45 -26.48 -11.10
CA VAL A 36 7.25 -25.17 -10.47
C VAL A 36 7.69 -24.06 -11.42
N THR A 37 6.82 -23.07 -11.63
CA THR A 37 7.11 -21.84 -12.38
C THR A 37 6.61 -20.64 -11.61
N TYR A 38 6.99 -19.42 -12.01
CA TYR A 38 6.47 -18.20 -11.42
C TYR A 38 6.02 -17.23 -12.51
N LYS A 39 5.13 -16.29 -12.15
CA LYS A 39 4.71 -15.19 -13.00
C LYS A 39 5.14 -13.86 -12.37
N MET A 40 5.74 -12.98 -13.17
CA MET A 40 6.02 -11.62 -12.72
C MET A 40 4.72 -10.85 -12.50
N PRO A 41 4.63 -10.04 -11.43
CA PRO A 41 3.45 -9.26 -11.14
C PRO A 41 3.15 -8.26 -12.25
N THR A 42 1.87 -8.12 -12.57
CA THR A 42 1.41 -7.16 -13.59
C THR A 42 0.77 -5.91 -13.02
N VAL A 43 0.37 -5.95 -11.73
CA VAL A 43 -0.30 -4.89 -10.97
C VAL A 43 -1.60 -4.44 -11.65
N ASN A 44 -2.31 -5.38 -12.28
CA ASN A 44 -3.55 -5.11 -13.01
C ASN A 44 -4.81 -5.38 -12.19
N THR A 45 -4.69 -6.05 -11.04
CA THR A 45 -5.80 -6.26 -10.10
C THR A 45 -5.49 -5.66 -8.74
N MET A 46 -6.54 -5.31 -7.98
CA MET A 46 -6.42 -4.78 -6.63
C MET A 46 -5.68 -5.76 -5.71
N GLU A 47 -6.02 -7.04 -5.76
CA GLU A 47 -5.42 -8.07 -4.90
C GLU A 47 -3.93 -8.24 -5.22
N GLU A 48 -3.56 -8.25 -6.51
CA GLU A 48 -2.15 -8.31 -6.92
C GLU A 48 -1.39 -7.06 -6.45
N ALA A 49 -2.01 -5.87 -6.55
CA ALA A 49 -1.41 -4.62 -6.09
C ALA A 49 -1.20 -4.58 -4.57
N GLU A 50 -2.16 -5.06 -3.77
CA GLU A 50 -2.06 -5.15 -2.31
C GLU A 50 -0.95 -6.10 -1.87
N VAL A 51 -0.85 -7.28 -2.49
CA VAL A 51 0.23 -8.22 -2.22
C VAL A 51 1.59 -7.61 -2.58
N ILE A 52 1.69 -6.90 -3.71
CA ILE A 52 2.94 -6.24 -4.12
C ILE A 52 3.31 -5.08 -3.20
N HIS A 53 2.35 -4.28 -2.74
CA HIS A 53 2.62 -3.22 -1.75
C HIS A 53 3.15 -3.81 -0.43
N THR A 54 2.63 -4.97 -0.02
CA THR A 54 3.11 -5.69 1.16
C THR A 54 4.54 -6.20 0.96
N ILE A 55 4.83 -6.85 -0.17
CA ILE A 55 6.19 -7.28 -0.52
C ILE A 55 7.14 -6.09 -0.55
N LEU A 56 6.75 -4.96 -1.15
CA LEU A 56 7.55 -3.74 -1.16
C LEU A 56 7.86 -3.28 0.26
N LYS A 57 6.87 -3.15 1.13
CA LYS A 57 7.09 -2.73 2.51
C LYS A 57 8.07 -3.65 3.26
N GLU A 58 7.94 -4.97 3.10
CA GLU A 58 8.74 -5.95 3.83
C GLU A 58 10.16 -6.14 3.27
N SER A 59 10.37 -5.81 1.99
CA SER A 59 11.63 -6.07 1.27
C SER A 59 12.63 -4.90 1.26
N LEU A 60 12.21 -3.72 1.72
CA LEU A 60 12.95 -2.48 1.52
C LEU A 60 13.60 -1.98 2.81
N GLN A 61 14.85 -1.56 2.68
CA GLN A 61 15.54 -0.78 3.71
C GLN A 61 15.44 0.72 3.39
N ILE A 62 15.22 1.54 4.41
CA ILE A 62 15.19 3.00 4.28
C ILE A 62 16.63 3.54 4.24
N LYS A 63 16.98 4.28 3.19
CA LYS A 63 18.30 4.92 3.00
C LYS A 63 18.45 6.25 3.74
N ASN A 64 17.34 6.96 3.92
CA ASN A 64 17.28 8.24 4.64
C ASN A 64 16.40 8.12 5.89
N PRO A 65 16.73 7.24 6.85
CA PRO A 65 15.91 7.06 8.03
C PRO A 65 15.96 8.32 8.92
N TYR A 66 14.98 8.43 9.81
CA TYR A 66 15.15 9.30 10.97
C TYR A 66 16.24 8.77 11.89
N LEU A 67 16.78 9.63 12.77
CA LEU A 67 17.70 9.20 13.81
C LEU A 67 17.03 8.12 14.66
N VAL A 68 17.67 6.95 14.75
CA VAL A 68 17.17 5.77 15.47
C VAL A 68 16.80 6.12 16.91
N THR A 69 17.67 6.87 17.59
CA THR A 69 17.44 7.33 18.97
C THR A 69 16.18 8.18 19.12
N THR A 70 15.81 8.98 18.11
CA THR A 70 14.57 9.77 18.13
C THR A 70 13.35 8.87 17.95
N VAL A 71 13.43 7.95 16.99
CA VAL A 71 12.33 7.03 16.68
C VAL A 71 12.04 6.09 17.85
N GLU A 72 13.07 5.47 18.42
CA GLU A 72 12.97 4.54 19.55
C GLU A 72 12.45 5.23 20.82
N LYS A 73 12.89 6.46 21.08
CA LYS A 73 12.39 7.27 22.21
C LYS A 73 10.89 7.52 22.10
N ASN A 74 10.39 7.81 20.90
CA ASN A 74 9.02 8.27 20.71
C ASN A 74 8.02 7.13 20.54
N ARG A 75 8.41 6.07 19.81
CA ARG A 75 7.53 4.93 19.53
C ARG A 75 7.21 4.14 20.80
N ILE A 76 6.02 3.54 20.81
CA ILE A 76 5.66 2.52 21.79
C ILE A 76 4.90 1.41 21.09
N ASP A 77 5.19 0.17 21.47
CA ASP A 77 4.58 -0.99 20.85
C ASP A 77 3.08 -1.08 21.19
N ALA A 78 2.27 -1.50 20.22
CA ALA A 78 0.83 -1.64 20.42
C ALA A 78 0.50 -2.73 21.44
N LEU A 79 1.27 -3.84 21.46
CA LEU A 79 1.14 -4.89 22.46
C LEU A 79 1.41 -4.33 23.86
N GLU A 80 2.45 -3.51 24.01
CA GLU A 80 2.78 -2.88 25.30
C GLU A 80 1.66 -1.95 25.77
N ILE A 81 1.12 -1.11 24.88
CA ILE A 81 -0.02 -0.24 25.21
C ILE A 81 -1.25 -1.04 25.60
N VAL A 82 -1.63 -2.06 24.82
CA VAL A 82 -2.82 -2.89 25.11
C VAL A 82 -2.62 -3.64 26.42
N ALA A 83 -1.45 -4.26 26.62
CA ALA A 83 -1.09 -4.92 27.86
C ALA A 83 -1.28 -3.98 29.07
N ASP A 84 -0.82 -2.74 28.97
CA ASP A 84 -0.97 -1.73 30.01
C ASP A 84 -2.43 -1.29 30.21
N LEU A 85 -3.17 -0.99 29.14
CA LEU A 85 -4.58 -0.59 29.20
C LEU A 85 -5.48 -1.63 29.88
N TYR A 86 -5.14 -2.92 29.73
CA TYR A 86 -5.84 -4.02 30.37
C TYR A 86 -5.20 -4.47 31.69
N GLY A 87 -4.08 -3.85 32.10
CA GLY A 87 -3.34 -4.21 33.31
C GLY A 87 -2.89 -5.67 33.32
N SER A 88 -2.52 -6.22 32.15
CA SER A 88 -2.19 -7.63 31.92
C SER A 88 -0.81 -7.78 31.28
N ASP A 89 -0.04 -8.79 31.70
CA ASP A 89 1.24 -9.16 31.06
C ASP A 89 1.07 -9.90 29.74
N ALA A 90 -0.13 -10.43 29.48
CA ALA A 90 -0.44 -11.22 28.29
C ALA A 90 -1.81 -10.78 27.75
N PRO A 91 -1.88 -9.69 26.97
CA PRO A 91 -3.14 -9.30 26.32
C PRO A 91 -3.61 -10.42 25.39
N ARG A 92 -4.93 -10.65 25.37
CA ARG A 92 -5.55 -11.68 24.52
C ARG A 92 -5.75 -11.15 23.10
N GLY A 93 -5.85 -12.06 22.12
CA GLY A 93 -6.04 -11.70 20.70
C GLY A 93 -7.18 -10.69 20.47
N PHE A 94 -8.36 -10.93 21.05
CA PHE A 94 -9.50 -10.02 20.89
C PHE A 94 -9.23 -8.59 21.42
N MET A 95 -8.37 -8.43 22.43
CA MET A 95 -8.01 -7.10 22.97
C MET A 95 -7.16 -6.33 21.96
N MET A 96 -6.28 -7.04 21.25
CA MET A 96 -5.51 -6.48 20.14
C MET A 96 -6.43 -6.14 18.98
N ASP A 97 -7.32 -7.06 18.59
CA ASP A 97 -8.26 -6.86 17.48
C ASP A 97 -9.15 -5.64 17.71
N GLU A 98 -9.75 -5.51 18.89
CA GLU A 98 -10.55 -4.35 19.29
C GLU A 98 -9.74 -3.05 19.23
N PHE A 99 -8.49 -3.08 19.69
CA PHE A 99 -7.61 -1.92 19.65
C PHE A 99 -7.27 -1.55 18.20
N TYR A 100 -6.91 -2.51 17.35
CA TYR A 100 -6.57 -2.29 15.94
C TYR A 100 -7.74 -1.80 15.08
N VAL A 101 -9.00 -1.99 15.50
CA VAL A 101 -10.15 -1.40 14.79
C VAL A 101 -10.66 -0.11 15.45
N SER A 102 -10.06 0.27 16.59
CA SER A 102 -10.42 1.48 17.32
C SER A 102 -9.74 2.73 16.73
N ARG A 103 -10.32 3.89 17.04
CA ARG A 103 -9.68 5.17 16.73
C ARG A 103 -8.32 5.33 17.41
N ASN A 104 -8.18 4.84 18.63
CA ASN A 104 -6.93 4.94 19.40
C ASN A 104 -5.82 4.09 18.78
N GLY A 105 -6.14 2.88 18.31
CA GLY A 105 -5.18 2.04 17.58
C GLY A 105 -4.70 2.70 16.30
N TYR A 106 -5.61 3.28 15.52
CA TYR A 106 -5.24 4.05 14.33
C TYR A 106 -4.34 5.24 14.66
N LEU A 107 -4.69 6.04 15.66
CA LEU A 107 -3.92 7.22 16.04
C LEU A 107 -2.54 6.83 16.58
N LEU A 108 -2.43 5.75 17.36
CA LEU A 108 -1.14 5.24 17.81
C LEU A 108 -0.29 4.77 16.62
N ALA A 109 -0.87 4.03 15.68
CA ALA A 109 -0.18 3.57 14.48
C ALA A 109 0.31 4.74 13.63
N LEU A 110 -0.54 5.76 13.42
CA LEU A 110 -0.17 6.98 12.70
C LEU A 110 0.97 7.74 13.39
N TYR A 111 0.89 7.91 14.72
CA TYR A 111 1.95 8.54 15.49
C TYR A 111 3.28 7.76 15.37
N ASN A 112 3.23 6.44 15.53
CA ASN A 112 4.42 5.58 15.42
C ASN A 112 5.03 5.63 14.01
N GLN A 113 4.19 5.66 12.97
CA GLN A 113 4.66 5.79 11.59
C GLN A 113 5.39 7.12 11.36
N ILE A 114 4.87 8.24 11.89
CA ILE A 114 5.54 9.54 11.82
C ILE A 114 6.86 9.49 12.59
N GLY A 115 6.87 8.89 13.79
CA GLY A 115 8.08 8.49 14.53
C GLY A 115 8.92 9.63 15.15
N VAL A 116 8.71 10.88 14.75
CA VAL A 116 9.54 12.02 15.18
C VAL A 116 8.81 13.07 16.02
N LEU A 117 7.53 12.89 16.29
CA LEU A 117 6.81 13.76 17.21
C LEU A 117 7.18 13.39 18.64
N ASP A 118 7.58 14.36 19.45
CA ASP A 118 7.75 14.12 20.89
C ASP A 118 6.36 13.94 21.56
N PRO A 119 6.21 12.95 22.46
CA PRO A 119 4.99 12.78 23.23
C PRO A 119 4.76 13.98 24.17
N VAL A 120 3.49 14.38 24.33
CA VAL A 120 3.10 15.53 25.17
C VAL A 120 2.60 15.03 26.52
N TYR A 121 3.53 14.77 27.43
CA TYR A 121 3.22 14.28 28.78
C TYR A 121 2.58 15.35 29.69
N PRO A 122 1.72 14.94 30.64
CA PRO A 122 1.26 15.83 31.69
C PRO A 122 2.42 16.25 32.60
N GLN A 123 2.30 17.43 33.24
CA GLN A 123 3.32 17.96 34.13
C GLN A 123 3.64 16.97 35.27
N GLY A 124 4.94 16.72 35.50
CA GLY A 124 5.43 15.84 36.55
C GLY A 124 5.38 14.34 36.21
N TYR A 125 4.94 13.95 35.01
CA TYR A 125 5.00 12.57 34.56
C TYR A 125 6.41 12.22 34.05
N ASP A 126 7.03 11.23 34.68
CA ASP A 126 8.30 10.63 34.25
C ASP A 126 8.05 9.20 33.75
N PRO A 127 8.14 8.95 32.43
CA PRO A 127 7.94 7.63 31.84
C PRO A 127 8.92 6.58 32.39
N VAL A 128 10.16 6.99 32.69
CA VAL A 128 11.23 6.08 33.16
C VAL A 128 10.95 5.66 34.60
N ALA A 129 10.64 6.62 35.48
CA ALA A 129 10.33 6.35 36.87
C ALA A 129 9.09 5.44 37.02
N ILE A 130 8.05 5.67 36.21
CA ILE A 130 6.84 4.83 36.25
C ILE A 130 7.13 3.41 35.78
N LYS A 131 7.93 3.23 34.71
CA LYS A 131 8.34 1.91 34.24
C LYS A 131 9.14 1.15 35.32
N GLN A 132 10.03 1.83 36.03
CA GLN A 132 10.77 1.26 37.15
C GLN A 132 9.85 0.85 38.31
N LYS A 133 8.88 1.71 38.67
CA LYS A 133 7.91 1.40 39.73
C LYS A 133 7.04 0.19 39.37
N ILE A 134 6.58 0.07 38.12
CA ILE A 134 5.83 -1.12 37.65
C ILE A 134 6.68 -2.38 37.75
N ALA A 135 7.95 -2.32 37.34
CA ALA A 135 8.86 -3.46 37.43
C ALA A 135 9.08 -3.93 38.88
N GLN A 136 9.17 -2.99 39.82
CA GLN A 136 9.28 -3.30 41.26
C GLN A 136 7.99 -3.92 41.83
N LEU A 137 6.82 -3.39 41.45
CA LEU A 137 5.54 -3.92 41.91
C LEU A 137 5.24 -5.32 41.34
N ARG A 138 5.75 -5.65 40.15
CA ARG A 138 5.58 -6.97 39.53
C ARG A 138 6.09 -8.12 40.40
N THR A 139 7.13 -7.88 41.19
CA THR A 139 7.74 -8.89 42.08
C THR A 139 7.15 -8.88 43.49
N SER A 140 6.14 -8.02 43.74
CA SER A 140 5.46 -7.88 45.02
C SER A 140 4.09 -8.59 45.03
N SER A 141 3.49 -8.77 46.21
CA SER A 141 2.14 -9.34 46.38
C SER A 141 1.00 -8.37 46.01
N GLY A 142 1.31 -7.13 45.62
CA GLY A 142 0.33 -6.06 45.35
C GLY A 142 -0.20 -6.05 43.92
N TRP A 143 -0.91 -7.11 43.49
CA TRP A 143 -1.43 -7.21 42.11
C TRP A 143 -2.37 -6.07 41.70
N GLU A 144 -3.20 -5.58 42.62
CA GLU A 144 -4.14 -4.49 42.36
C GLU A 144 -3.42 -3.15 42.10
N GLU A 145 -2.46 -2.78 42.95
CA GLU A 145 -1.64 -1.57 42.75
C GLU A 145 -0.81 -1.67 41.46
N TYR A 146 -0.27 -2.86 41.17
CA TYR A 146 0.43 -3.14 39.93
C TYR A 146 -0.47 -2.93 38.70
N SER A 147 -1.66 -3.52 38.69
CA SER A 147 -2.60 -3.44 37.56
C SER A 147 -3.08 -2.01 37.33
N GLU A 148 -3.45 -1.28 38.38
CA GLU A 148 -3.91 0.11 38.26
C GLU A 148 -2.79 1.05 37.80
N LEU A 149 -1.56 0.86 38.28
CA LEU A 149 -0.42 1.65 37.82
C LEU A 149 -0.15 1.43 36.32
N ARG A 150 -0.30 0.18 35.84
CA ARG A 150 -0.17 -0.14 34.42
C ARG A 150 -1.27 0.50 33.58
N LYS A 151 -2.54 0.41 33.99
CA LYS A 151 -3.65 1.08 33.29
C LYS A 151 -3.41 2.58 33.18
N LYS A 152 -3.00 3.21 34.29
CA LYS A 152 -2.66 4.64 34.32
C LYS A 152 -1.51 4.99 33.37
N ARG A 153 -0.46 4.16 33.33
CA ARG A 153 0.64 4.31 32.38
C ARG A 153 0.13 4.20 30.94
N GLY A 154 -0.55 3.10 30.60
CA GLY A 154 -1.05 2.85 29.25
C GLY A 154 -1.91 3.99 28.72
N GLN A 155 -2.84 4.48 29.55
CA GLN A 155 -3.67 5.64 29.22
C GLN A 155 -2.84 6.91 29.03
N THR A 156 -1.90 7.20 29.94
CA THR A 156 -1.06 8.41 29.87
C THR A 156 -0.14 8.39 28.64
N GLU A 157 0.48 7.25 28.35
CA GLU A 157 1.34 7.05 27.18
C GLU A 157 0.57 7.23 25.87
N LEU A 158 -0.64 6.64 25.77
CA LEU A 158 -1.50 6.77 24.61
C LEU A 158 -1.97 8.23 24.42
N ASP A 159 -2.50 8.86 25.47
CA ASP A 159 -2.99 10.23 25.42
C ASP A 159 -1.90 11.22 25.07
N SER A 160 -0.68 11.01 25.56
CA SER A 160 0.46 11.90 25.27
C SER A 160 0.85 11.88 23.79
N ARG A 161 0.71 10.73 23.13
CA ARG A 161 0.96 10.56 21.69
C ARG A 161 -0.17 11.13 20.83
N ILE A 162 -1.42 10.91 21.26
CA ILE A 162 -2.58 11.54 20.61
C ILE A 162 -2.50 13.07 20.74
N LYS A 163 -2.14 13.60 21.90
CA LYS A 163 -1.91 15.03 22.12
C LYS A 163 -0.79 15.59 21.23
N ALA A 164 0.26 14.80 20.95
CA ALA A 164 1.29 15.21 20.00
C ALA A 164 0.74 15.35 18.57
N LEU A 165 -0.12 14.44 18.12
CA LEU A 165 -0.83 14.56 16.84
C LEU A 165 -1.73 15.80 16.79
N VAL A 166 -2.43 16.10 17.88
CA VAL A 166 -3.25 17.31 18.01
C VAL A 166 -2.40 18.57 17.96
N LYS A 167 -1.30 18.62 18.71
CA LYS A 167 -0.34 19.74 18.72
C LYS A 167 0.28 19.97 17.34
N ALA A 168 0.51 18.90 16.58
CA ALA A 168 0.99 18.98 15.21
C ALA A 168 -0.09 19.41 14.18
N GLY A 169 -1.35 19.56 14.61
CA GLY A 169 -2.48 19.95 13.76
C GLY A 169 -3.01 18.84 12.86
N PHE A 170 -2.63 17.59 13.13
CA PHE A 170 -3.03 16.42 12.32
C PHE A 170 -4.42 15.89 12.73
N VAL A 171 -4.82 16.16 13.97
CA VAL A 171 -6.11 15.77 14.55
C VAL A 171 -6.70 16.97 15.29
N LYS A 172 -8.01 17.20 15.22
CA LYS A 172 -8.66 18.22 16.04
C LYS A 172 -9.17 17.61 17.37
N PRO A 173 -9.13 18.36 18.48
CA PRO A 173 -9.59 17.88 19.78
C PRO A 173 -11.03 17.34 19.76
N GLU A 174 -11.96 18.03 19.09
CA GLU A 174 -13.38 17.66 19.02
C GLU A 174 -13.63 16.32 18.31
N GLU A 175 -12.67 15.86 17.49
CA GLU A 175 -12.76 14.60 16.78
C GLU A 175 -12.33 13.40 17.63
N LEU A 176 -11.90 13.61 18.88
CA LEU A 176 -11.50 12.54 19.80
C LEU A 176 -12.66 11.96 20.63
N ASN A 177 -13.84 12.58 20.57
CA ASN A 177 -14.99 12.24 21.42
C ASN A 177 -15.67 10.89 21.09
N SER A 178 -15.33 10.26 19.97
CA SER A 178 -15.87 8.96 19.57
C SER A 178 -14.79 7.87 19.55
N GLN A 179 -15.14 6.65 19.90
CA GLN A 179 -14.19 5.53 19.92
C GLN A 179 -14.10 4.78 18.58
N ARG A 180 -15.15 4.87 17.75
CA ARG A 180 -15.23 4.14 16.47
C ARG A 180 -14.40 4.82 15.39
N LEU A 181 -13.55 4.04 14.72
CA LEU A 181 -12.83 4.50 13.54
C LEU A 181 -13.75 4.51 12.31
N THR A 182 -13.62 5.55 11.47
CA THR A 182 -14.38 5.70 10.22
C THR A 182 -13.44 6.02 9.06
N LYS A 183 -13.79 5.63 7.82
CA LYS A 183 -13.04 6.00 6.61
C LYS A 183 -12.87 7.52 6.50
N GLN A 184 -13.93 8.29 6.81
CA GLN A 184 -13.87 9.75 6.83
C GLN A 184 -12.81 10.28 7.81
N PHE A 185 -12.75 9.76 9.04
CA PHE A 185 -11.75 10.20 10.02
C PHE A 185 -10.33 9.94 9.52
N VAL A 186 -10.06 8.74 8.98
CA VAL A 186 -8.76 8.38 8.36
C VAL A 186 -8.43 9.32 7.21
N ALA A 187 -9.39 9.63 6.34
CA ALA A 187 -9.17 10.55 5.23
C ALA A 187 -8.84 11.96 5.73
N GLU A 188 -9.56 12.47 6.73
CA GLU A 188 -9.40 13.83 7.24
C GLU A 188 -8.07 14.06 7.98
N THR A 189 -7.59 13.07 8.73
CA THR A 189 -6.26 13.12 9.36
C THR A 189 -5.17 13.11 8.30
N LEU A 190 -5.20 12.17 7.35
CA LEU A 190 -4.22 12.09 6.26
C LEU A 190 -4.28 13.34 5.36
N TYR A 191 -5.47 13.86 5.08
CA TYR A 191 -5.62 15.07 4.27
C TYR A 191 -4.96 16.27 4.94
N ARG A 192 -5.15 16.47 6.25
CA ARG A 192 -4.44 17.54 6.99
C ARG A 192 -2.92 17.40 6.91
N ILE A 193 -2.42 16.18 6.94
CA ILE A 193 -0.99 15.87 6.89
C ILE A 193 -0.40 16.12 5.49
N TYR A 194 -1.12 15.76 4.43
CA TYR A 194 -0.56 15.63 3.08
C TYR A 194 -1.09 16.62 2.03
N LYS A 195 -2.18 17.34 2.27
CA LYS A 195 -2.80 18.23 1.27
C LYS A 195 -1.86 19.28 0.68
N ASN A 196 -0.87 19.74 1.43
CA ASN A 196 0.07 20.76 0.96
C ASN A 196 1.08 20.21 -0.06
N VAL A 197 1.43 18.91 0.05
CA VAL A 197 2.37 18.24 -0.87
C VAL A 197 1.64 17.43 -1.95
N ARG A 198 0.39 17.04 -1.68
CA ARG A 198 -0.51 16.41 -2.63
C ARG A 198 -1.89 17.07 -2.52
N PRO A 199 -2.11 18.22 -3.18
CA PRO A 199 -3.41 18.90 -3.14
C PRO A 199 -4.46 18.10 -3.90
N TYR A 200 -5.71 18.22 -3.47
CA TYR A 200 -6.85 17.70 -4.19
C TYR A 200 -7.04 18.47 -5.51
N LYS A 201 -7.21 17.77 -6.64
CA LYS A 201 -7.32 18.41 -7.97
C LYS A 201 -8.75 18.58 -8.44
N GLY A 202 -9.74 18.22 -7.63
CA GLY A 202 -11.14 18.32 -8.04
C GLY A 202 -11.58 17.21 -9.00
N SER A 203 -10.81 16.12 -9.13
CA SER A 203 -11.05 15.17 -10.22
C SER A 203 -12.05 14.07 -9.89
N VAL A 204 -12.57 13.96 -8.65
CA VAL A 204 -13.50 12.89 -8.26
C VAL A 204 -14.64 13.42 -7.39
N ALA A 205 -15.85 12.90 -7.57
CA ALA A 205 -17.02 13.37 -6.81
C ALA A 205 -17.97 12.20 -6.51
N PRO A 206 -17.69 11.38 -5.48
CA PRO A 206 -18.56 10.28 -5.09
C PRO A 206 -19.94 10.81 -4.69
N LYS A 207 -20.99 10.03 -4.95
CA LYS A 207 -22.39 10.46 -4.80
C LYS A 207 -22.80 10.65 -3.34
N ASP A 208 -22.21 9.86 -2.46
CA ASP A 208 -22.53 9.70 -1.05
C ASP A 208 -21.54 10.41 -0.12
N SER A 209 -20.58 11.19 -0.66
CA SER A 209 -19.69 12.00 0.17
C SER A 209 -19.36 13.37 -0.42
N GLN A 210 -19.51 14.39 0.42
CA GLN A 210 -19.10 15.78 0.14
C GLN A 210 -17.77 16.14 0.83
N SER A 211 -17.18 15.23 1.61
CA SER A 211 -15.90 15.50 2.28
C SER A 211 -14.77 15.62 1.26
N GLU A 212 -14.11 16.78 1.25
CA GLU A 212 -12.94 17.02 0.39
C GLU A 212 -11.81 16.05 0.70
N ALA A 213 -11.62 15.68 1.96
CA ALA A 213 -10.63 14.69 2.37
C ALA A 213 -10.92 13.30 1.80
N VAL A 214 -12.18 12.88 1.79
CA VAL A 214 -12.59 11.60 1.19
C VAL A 214 -12.39 11.63 -0.32
N ARG A 215 -12.74 12.74 -0.99
CA ARG A 215 -12.48 12.93 -2.43
C ARG A 215 -10.98 12.90 -2.74
N TRP A 216 -10.17 13.55 -1.92
CA TRP A 216 -8.73 13.50 -2.02
C TRP A 216 -8.19 12.08 -1.90
N ALA A 217 -8.66 11.31 -0.91
CA ALA A 217 -8.24 9.92 -0.70
C ALA A 217 -8.54 9.04 -1.93
N ILE A 218 -9.73 9.20 -2.52
CA ILE A 218 -10.12 8.53 -3.77
C ILE A 218 -9.21 8.98 -4.93
N GLU A 219 -8.98 10.29 -5.08
CA GLU A 219 -8.14 10.83 -6.17
C GLU A 219 -6.70 10.32 -6.08
N VAL A 220 -6.13 10.30 -4.87
CA VAL A 220 -4.80 9.75 -4.63
C VAL A 220 -4.76 8.24 -4.86
N GLY A 221 -5.87 7.53 -4.60
CA GLY A 221 -5.93 6.07 -4.70
C GLY A 221 -5.47 5.38 -3.43
N LEU A 222 -5.79 5.94 -2.27
CA LEU A 222 -5.55 5.25 -1.02
C LEU A 222 -6.30 3.90 -1.03
N PRO A 223 -5.68 2.80 -0.55
CA PRO A 223 -6.36 1.53 -0.32
C PRO A 223 -7.64 1.75 0.50
N GLU A 224 -8.66 0.91 0.32
CA GLU A 224 -9.98 1.04 0.98
C GLU A 224 -10.83 2.25 0.50
N PHE A 225 -10.30 3.15 -0.34
CA PHE A 225 -11.05 4.29 -0.89
C PHE A 225 -11.51 4.06 -2.34
N HIS A 226 -11.98 2.85 -2.63
CA HIS A 226 -12.50 2.46 -3.93
C HIS A 226 -13.98 2.82 -4.05
N VAL A 227 -14.33 3.48 -5.14
CA VAL A 227 -15.73 3.81 -5.43
C VAL A 227 -16.35 2.60 -6.13
N ASP A 228 -17.58 2.21 -5.79
CA ASP A 228 -18.30 1.14 -6.48
C ASP A 228 -18.70 1.54 -7.93
N ALA A 229 -19.30 0.60 -8.67
CA ALA A 229 -19.79 0.88 -10.02
C ALA A 229 -20.95 1.89 -10.07
N LYS A 230 -21.65 2.11 -8.95
CA LYS A 230 -22.76 3.06 -8.82
C LYS A 230 -22.27 4.47 -8.47
N GLY A 231 -21.00 4.65 -8.12
CA GLY A 231 -20.42 5.94 -7.75
C GLY A 231 -20.41 6.23 -6.24
N ASN A 232 -20.61 5.22 -5.40
CA ASN A 232 -20.61 5.34 -3.93
C ASN A 232 -19.28 4.86 -3.33
N ILE A 233 -18.93 5.39 -2.17
CA ILE A 233 -17.76 4.97 -1.37
C ILE A 233 -18.15 4.24 -0.08
N TYR A 234 -19.43 4.31 0.30
CA TYR A 234 -20.04 3.70 1.48
C TYR A 234 -21.26 2.82 1.10
N PRO A 235 -21.66 1.88 1.98
CA PRO A 235 -20.94 1.45 3.17
C PRO A 235 -19.96 0.33 2.81
N GLU A 236 -18.72 0.44 3.28
CA GLU A 236 -17.84 -0.71 3.41
C GLU A 236 -17.27 -0.71 4.82
N ASN A 237 -16.88 -1.90 5.26
CA ASN A 237 -16.60 -2.32 6.64
C ASN A 237 -15.64 -1.42 7.44
N GLN A 238 -15.39 -1.77 8.71
CA GLN A 238 -14.36 -1.11 9.52
C GLN A 238 -13.07 -0.93 8.70
N PRO A 239 -12.53 0.29 8.59
CA PRO A 239 -11.42 0.56 7.69
C PRO A 239 -10.16 -0.16 8.14
N TYR A 240 -9.55 -0.93 7.25
CA TYR A 240 -8.24 -1.53 7.47
C TYR A 240 -7.14 -0.52 7.14
N TYR A 241 -6.70 0.25 8.13
CA TYR A 241 -5.80 1.39 7.90
C TYR A 241 -4.33 1.00 7.70
N ALA A 242 -3.91 -0.22 8.04
CA ALA A 242 -2.51 -0.63 7.93
C ALA A 242 -2.01 -0.51 6.47
N SER A 243 -2.80 -1.00 5.50
CA SER A 243 -2.50 -0.86 4.08
C SER A 243 -2.44 0.60 3.63
N VAL A 244 -3.32 1.46 4.16
CA VAL A 244 -3.33 2.90 3.88
C VAL A 244 -2.05 3.56 4.38
N LEU A 245 -1.64 3.24 5.62
CA LEU A 245 -0.43 3.76 6.21
C LEU A 245 0.82 3.30 5.44
N ASP A 246 0.88 2.03 5.03
CA ASP A 246 1.97 1.49 4.21
C ASP A 246 2.02 2.18 2.83
N TYR A 247 0.87 2.37 2.19
CA TYR A 247 0.75 3.10 0.93
C TYR A 247 1.31 4.52 1.05
N VAL A 248 0.95 5.23 2.11
CA VAL A 248 1.44 6.59 2.39
C VAL A 248 2.96 6.59 2.61
N HIS A 249 3.49 5.59 3.32
CA HIS A 249 4.92 5.47 3.57
C HIS A 249 5.72 5.32 2.27
N LEU A 250 5.23 4.45 1.37
CA LEU A 250 5.88 4.12 0.11
C LEU A 250 5.72 5.23 -0.96
N PHE A 251 4.50 5.75 -1.13
CA PHE A 251 4.12 6.48 -2.34
C PHE A 251 3.81 7.96 -2.14
N LEU A 252 3.74 8.46 -0.91
CA LEU A 252 3.59 9.90 -0.64
C LEU A 252 4.86 10.48 0.00
N PRO A 253 5.07 11.82 -0.09
CA PRO A 253 6.11 12.51 0.67
C PRO A 253 5.76 12.46 2.17
N SER A 254 6.10 11.36 2.84
CA SER A 254 5.67 11.05 4.19
C SER A 254 6.70 11.39 5.27
N LYS A 255 7.97 11.56 4.89
CA LYS A 255 9.05 11.97 5.79
C LYS A 255 9.01 13.48 6.03
N LEU A 256 8.76 13.91 7.25
CA LEU A 256 9.01 15.28 7.72
C LEU A 256 10.47 15.69 7.52
N ASN A 257 10.69 16.87 6.96
CA ASN A 257 11.98 17.53 6.82
C ASN A 257 11.81 19.03 7.13
N GLY A 258 12.00 19.40 8.41
CA GLY A 258 11.67 20.74 8.89
C GLY A 258 10.17 21.04 8.75
N THR A 259 9.85 22.11 8.03
CA THR A 259 8.46 22.51 7.71
C THR A 259 7.89 21.77 6.49
N GLY A 260 8.74 21.07 5.73
CA GLY A 260 8.37 20.37 4.51
C GLY A 260 8.20 18.86 4.70
N ARG A 261 7.93 18.18 3.58
CA ARG A 261 7.94 16.73 3.51
C ARG A 261 8.68 16.25 2.27
N GLU A 262 9.33 15.11 2.40
CA GLU A 262 10.04 14.42 1.33
C GLU A 262 9.65 12.94 1.30
N TYR A 263 10.04 12.26 0.23
CA TYR A 263 9.89 10.82 0.14
C TYR A 263 10.94 10.11 1.01
N PHE A 264 10.54 9.00 1.63
CA PHE A 264 11.53 8.01 2.04
C PHE A 264 12.21 7.44 0.79
N GLN A 265 13.53 7.29 0.86
CA GLN A 265 14.37 6.65 -0.13
C GLN A 265 14.59 5.21 0.31
N PHE A 266 14.54 4.30 -0.65
CA PHE A 266 14.60 2.87 -0.37
C PHE A 266 15.72 2.21 -1.16
N GLU A 267 16.24 1.12 -0.61
CA GLU A 267 17.05 0.15 -1.32
C GLU A 267 16.52 -1.25 -1.04
N VAL A 268 16.72 -2.13 -2.02
CA VAL A 268 16.33 -3.54 -1.91
C VAL A 268 17.40 -4.26 -1.12
N GLN A 269 17.00 -4.91 -0.02
CA GLN A 269 17.84 -5.90 0.63
C GLN A 269 17.40 -7.28 0.22
N GLN A 270 18.33 -8.07 -0.33
CA GLN A 270 18.01 -9.37 -0.90
C GLN A 270 17.46 -10.35 0.14
N ASP A 271 17.97 -10.32 1.38
CA ASP A 271 17.50 -11.18 2.46
C ASP A 271 16.07 -10.82 2.90
N LEU A 272 15.78 -9.52 3.04
CA LEU A 272 14.43 -9.04 3.34
C LEU A 272 13.46 -9.38 2.20
N LEU A 273 13.88 -9.21 0.95
CA LEU A 273 13.08 -9.58 -0.21
C LEU A 273 12.82 -11.08 -0.27
N LEU A 274 13.81 -11.91 0.02
CA LEU A 274 13.62 -13.36 0.02
C LEU A 274 12.60 -13.77 1.08
N ASN A 275 12.65 -13.18 2.27
CA ASN A 275 11.67 -13.43 3.34
C ASN A 275 10.26 -12.95 2.93
N ALA A 276 10.14 -11.73 2.38
CA ALA A 276 8.87 -11.21 1.89
C ALA A 276 8.28 -12.09 0.77
N VAL A 277 9.13 -12.57 -0.14
CA VAL A 277 8.73 -13.51 -1.19
C VAL A 277 8.31 -14.85 -0.59
N ASP A 278 9.04 -15.40 0.38
CA ASP A 278 8.65 -16.65 1.02
C ASP A 278 7.24 -16.56 1.62
N ASN A 279 6.93 -15.44 2.30
CA ASN A 279 5.64 -15.18 2.89
C ASN A 279 4.49 -15.10 1.86
N HIS A 280 4.74 -14.49 0.70
CA HIS A 280 3.69 -14.07 -0.26
C HIS A 280 3.73 -14.74 -1.64
N SER A 281 4.75 -15.56 -1.92
CA SER A 281 5.01 -16.20 -3.21
C SER A 281 3.89 -17.10 -3.71
N GLU A 282 3.02 -17.57 -2.82
CA GLU A 282 1.87 -18.40 -3.20
C GLU A 282 0.91 -17.72 -4.19
N ASN A 283 0.95 -16.39 -4.26
CA ASN A 283 0.19 -15.57 -5.21
C ASN A 283 0.86 -15.43 -6.59
N PHE A 284 2.09 -15.93 -6.75
CA PHE A 284 2.89 -15.78 -7.98
C PHE A 284 3.48 -17.10 -8.50
N LEU A 285 3.59 -18.12 -7.65
CA LEU A 285 4.14 -19.43 -7.98
C LEU A 285 3.05 -20.37 -8.46
N TYR A 286 3.39 -21.19 -9.45
CA TYR A 286 2.53 -22.20 -10.03
C TYR A 286 3.17 -23.56 -9.88
N VAL A 287 2.44 -24.52 -9.33
CA VAL A 287 2.85 -25.93 -9.22
C VAL A 287 1.96 -26.74 -10.15
N ASN A 288 2.56 -27.42 -11.12
CA ASN A 288 1.85 -28.17 -12.17
C ASN A 288 0.76 -27.32 -12.87
N ASN A 289 1.12 -26.08 -13.21
CA ASN A 289 0.27 -25.06 -13.85
C ASN A 289 -0.93 -24.57 -13.01
N LYS A 290 -0.99 -24.89 -11.71
CA LYS A 290 -1.98 -24.33 -10.78
C LYS A 290 -1.30 -23.34 -9.84
N LEU A 291 -1.96 -22.22 -9.58
CA LEU A 291 -1.46 -21.22 -8.64
C LEU A 291 -1.29 -21.88 -7.26
N LEU A 292 -0.17 -21.64 -6.58
CA LEU A 292 0.16 -22.32 -5.33
C LEU A 292 -0.91 -22.02 -4.27
N SER A 293 -1.38 -20.78 -4.15
CA SER A 293 -2.47 -20.41 -3.23
C SER A 293 -3.81 -21.12 -3.53
N SER A 294 -4.01 -21.64 -4.75
CA SER A 294 -5.22 -22.39 -5.11
C SER A 294 -5.12 -23.89 -4.84
N ILE A 295 -3.99 -24.39 -4.35
CA ILE A 295 -3.78 -25.82 -4.08
C ILE A 295 -4.14 -26.12 -2.62
N PRO A 296 -4.99 -27.13 -2.35
CA PRO A 296 -5.27 -27.56 -0.98
C PRO A 296 -3.98 -27.94 -0.24
N ASN A 297 -3.83 -27.46 1.00
CA ASN A 297 -2.63 -27.65 1.82
C ASN A 297 -1.34 -27.13 1.16
N SER A 298 -1.42 -26.03 0.41
CA SER A 298 -0.29 -25.34 -0.23
C SER A 298 0.89 -25.08 0.72
N PHE A 299 0.63 -24.88 2.01
CA PHE A 299 1.65 -24.72 3.05
C PHE A 299 2.63 -25.91 3.11
N LEU A 300 2.17 -27.14 2.86
CA LEU A 300 3.04 -28.33 2.81
C LEU A 300 3.97 -28.33 1.60
N LEU A 301 3.61 -27.61 0.53
CA LEU A 301 4.41 -27.51 -0.68
C LEU A 301 5.51 -26.45 -0.56
N ARG A 302 5.42 -25.52 0.39
CA ARG A 302 6.43 -24.45 0.56
C ARG A 302 7.82 -25.01 0.86
N ASP A 303 7.88 -26.15 1.54
CA ASP A 303 9.15 -26.75 1.95
C ASP A 303 9.83 -27.60 0.87
N ILE A 304 9.17 -27.87 -0.27
CA ILE A 304 9.76 -28.70 -1.31
C ILE A 304 10.90 -27.95 -2.03
N PRO A 305 12.01 -28.62 -2.39
CA PRO A 305 13.18 -27.97 -2.98
C PRO A 305 12.87 -27.17 -4.25
N GLU A 306 11.95 -27.65 -5.09
CA GLU A 306 11.56 -26.98 -6.33
C GLU A 306 10.84 -25.66 -6.08
N VAL A 307 10.01 -25.58 -5.02
CA VAL A 307 9.31 -24.34 -4.63
C VAL A 307 10.30 -23.35 -4.05
N LYS A 308 11.17 -23.78 -3.12
CA LYS A 308 12.23 -22.92 -2.57
C LYS A 308 13.15 -22.36 -3.67
N LYS A 309 13.54 -23.20 -4.63
CA LYS A 309 14.31 -22.76 -5.79
C LYS A 309 13.55 -21.72 -6.62
N ALA A 310 12.27 -21.95 -6.89
CA ALA A 310 11.44 -21.01 -7.64
C ALA A 310 11.23 -19.67 -6.89
N MET A 311 11.08 -19.70 -5.56
CA MET A 311 11.01 -18.50 -4.71
C MET A 311 12.30 -17.68 -4.82
N THR A 312 13.47 -18.32 -4.70
CA THR A 312 14.76 -17.63 -4.84
C THR A 312 14.92 -17.02 -6.24
N GLN A 313 14.53 -17.75 -7.29
CA GLN A 313 14.58 -17.25 -8.67
C GLN A 313 13.62 -16.08 -8.90
N PHE A 314 12.40 -16.16 -8.35
CA PHE A 314 11.41 -15.10 -8.42
C PHE A 314 11.90 -13.84 -7.68
N SER A 315 12.43 -14.02 -6.47
CA SER A 315 13.04 -12.93 -5.68
C SER A 315 14.17 -12.23 -6.46
N ALA A 316 15.10 -13.00 -7.04
CA ALA A 316 16.16 -12.44 -7.88
C ALA A 316 15.64 -11.71 -9.13
N ALA A 317 14.57 -12.21 -9.76
CA ALA A 317 13.95 -11.58 -10.92
C ALA A 317 13.17 -10.30 -10.58
N LEU A 318 12.58 -10.26 -9.39
CA LEU A 318 11.79 -9.14 -8.88
C LEU A 318 12.66 -7.99 -8.36
N ALA A 319 13.77 -8.29 -7.70
CA ALA A 319 14.70 -7.32 -7.10
C ALA A 319 15.01 -6.10 -7.98
N PRO A 320 15.43 -6.23 -9.26
CA PRO A 320 15.77 -5.07 -10.09
C PRO A 320 14.58 -4.18 -10.45
N GLN A 321 13.35 -4.63 -10.23
CA GLN A 321 12.13 -3.92 -10.63
C GLN A 321 11.50 -3.12 -9.49
N LEU A 322 11.75 -3.48 -8.23
CA LEU A 322 11.01 -2.95 -7.07
C LEU A 322 11.10 -1.42 -6.94
N ILE A 323 12.30 -0.85 -7.02
CA ILE A 323 12.46 0.61 -6.96
C ILE A 323 11.76 1.30 -8.15
N GLY A 324 11.82 0.69 -9.33
CA GLY A 324 11.09 1.15 -10.51
C GLY A 324 9.57 1.16 -10.32
N MET A 325 9.02 0.14 -9.65
CA MET A 325 7.60 0.06 -9.31
C MET A 325 7.17 1.16 -8.33
N ILE A 326 8.00 1.47 -7.33
CA ILE A 326 7.74 2.58 -6.38
C ILE A 326 7.71 3.91 -7.12
N GLU A 327 8.75 4.19 -7.91
CA GLU A 327 8.87 5.45 -8.63
C GLU A 327 7.78 5.60 -9.71
N GLN A 328 7.39 4.50 -10.34
CA GLN A 328 6.26 4.50 -11.25
C GLN A 328 4.96 4.85 -10.53
N THR A 329 4.68 4.20 -9.39
CA THR A 329 3.49 4.49 -8.59
C THR A 329 3.48 5.94 -8.10
N ARG A 330 4.61 6.45 -7.60
CA ARG A 330 4.79 7.87 -7.22
C ARG A 330 4.44 8.83 -8.36
N ARG A 331 4.83 8.52 -9.60
CA ARG A 331 4.44 9.33 -10.76
C ARG A 331 2.95 9.24 -11.08
N GLU A 332 2.36 8.05 -10.97
CA GLU A 332 0.94 7.84 -11.26
C GLU A 332 0.04 8.54 -10.22
N VAL A 333 0.37 8.49 -8.93
CA VAL A 333 -0.44 9.17 -7.89
C VAL A 333 -0.45 10.69 -8.04
N LEU A 334 0.54 11.26 -8.75
CA LEU A 334 0.60 12.68 -9.10
C LEU A 334 -0.29 13.05 -10.29
N LYS A 335 -1.01 12.12 -10.91
CA LYS A 335 -2.00 12.45 -11.95
C LYS A 335 -3.40 12.61 -11.35
N PRO A 336 -4.28 13.44 -11.95
CA PRO A 336 -5.71 13.40 -11.63
C PRO A 336 -6.31 12.06 -12.06
N ARG A 337 -7.50 11.72 -11.56
CA ARG A 337 -8.28 10.57 -12.04
C ARG A 337 -9.28 10.97 -13.11
N VAL A 338 -9.65 10.02 -13.98
CA VAL A 338 -10.83 10.16 -14.83
C VAL A 338 -12.06 9.82 -14.02
N TRP A 339 -13.03 10.74 -13.97
CA TRP A 339 -14.28 10.53 -13.26
C TRP A 339 -15.48 10.57 -14.19
N ASP A 340 -15.56 11.60 -15.03
CA ASP A 340 -16.58 11.73 -16.06
C ASP A 340 -15.90 11.61 -17.43
N TRP A 341 -15.98 10.42 -18.03
CA TRP A 341 -15.46 10.17 -19.37
C TRP A 341 -15.89 11.21 -20.41
N ARG A 342 -17.11 11.72 -20.31
CA ARG A 342 -17.63 12.72 -21.25
C ARG A 342 -16.85 14.02 -21.15
N LYS A 343 -16.63 14.50 -19.92
CA LYS A 343 -15.93 15.75 -19.64
C LYS A 343 -14.41 15.58 -19.76
N ASP A 344 -13.87 14.55 -19.13
CA ASP A 344 -12.42 14.38 -18.91
C ASP A 344 -11.70 13.81 -20.13
N VAL A 345 -12.41 13.10 -21.01
CA VAL A 345 -11.83 12.48 -22.21
C VAL A 345 -12.52 12.92 -23.49
N ILE A 346 -13.82 12.65 -23.65
CA ILE A 346 -14.53 12.83 -24.93
C ILE A 346 -14.54 14.30 -25.37
N ARG A 347 -14.85 15.22 -24.46
CA ARG A 347 -14.94 16.66 -24.72
C ARG A 347 -13.68 17.42 -24.34
N HIS A 348 -12.68 16.75 -23.77
CA HIS A 348 -11.48 17.43 -23.31
C HIS A 348 -10.62 17.85 -24.52
N PRO A 349 -10.18 19.12 -24.60
CA PRO A 349 -9.49 19.65 -25.78
C PRO A 349 -8.27 18.82 -26.20
N SER A 350 -7.48 18.36 -25.23
CA SER A 350 -6.25 17.57 -25.48
C SER A 350 -6.49 16.23 -26.20
N PHE A 351 -7.70 15.66 -26.16
CA PHE A 351 -7.98 14.37 -26.81
C PHE A 351 -8.87 14.50 -28.04
N THR A 352 -9.42 15.69 -28.33
CA THR A 352 -10.45 15.87 -29.36
C THR A 352 -10.03 15.28 -30.71
N LYS A 353 -8.80 15.56 -31.17
CA LYS A 353 -8.28 15.03 -32.44
C LYS A 353 -8.13 13.49 -32.43
N LEU A 354 -7.65 12.92 -31.33
CA LEU A 354 -7.46 11.48 -31.19
C LEU A 354 -8.80 10.75 -31.13
N VAL A 355 -9.77 11.28 -30.38
CA VAL A 355 -11.13 10.75 -30.27
C VAL A 355 -11.84 10.80 -31.63
N GLN A 356 -11.75 11.93 -32.35
CA GLN A 356 -12.31 12.05 -33.69
C GLN A 356 -11.65 11.09 -34.69
N GLY A 357 -10.32 10.97 -34.63
CA GLY A 357 -9.56 10.01 -35.43
C GLY A 357 -10.05 8.58 -35.23
N TYR A 358 -10.12 8.13 -33.97
CA TYR A 358 -10.67 6.82 -33.65
C TYR A 358 -12.13 6.66 -34.09
N ARG A 359 -13.00 7.65 -33.84
CA ARG A 359 -14.41 7.56 -34.23
C ARG A 359 -14.60 7.45 -35.75
N LYS A 360 -13.69 8.02 -36.54
CA LYS A 360 -13.68 7.93 -38.00
C LYS A 360 -13.14 6.59 -38.51
N THR A 361 -12.04 6.09 -37.95
CA THR A 361 -11.38 4.87 -38.48
C THR A 361 -11.87 3.59 -37.81
N LYS A 362 -12.30 3.67 -36.55
CA LYS A 362 -12.52 2.54 -35.63
C LYS A 362 -11.32 1.59 -35.54
N GLY A 363 -10.12 2.10 -35.86
CA GLY A 363 -8.90 1.32 -35.96
C GLY A 363 -8.24 1.06 -34.60
N GLN A 364 -7.58 -0.09 -34.50
CA GLN A 364 -6.86 -0.52 -33.29
C GLN A 364 -5.70 0.41 -32.94
N LYS A 365 -5.04 0.95 -33.97
CA LYS A 365 -3.92 1.90 -33.81
C LYS A 365 -4.39 3.19 -33.14
N GLU A 366 -5.48 3.78 -33.62
CA GLU A 366 -6.04 5.01 -33.06
C GLU A 366 -6.60 4.77 -31.65
N LEU A 367 -7.22 3.61 -31.40
CA LEU A 367 -7.67 3.22 -30.06
C LEU A 367 -6.50 3.19 -29.07
N MET A 368 -5.39 2.56 -29.45
CA MET A 368 -4.18 2.50 -28.63
C MET A 368 -3.61 3.91 -28.38
N GLN A 369 -3.61 4.78 -29.39
CA GLN A 369 -3.14 6.16 -29.22
C GLN A 369 -4.00 6.95 -28.23
N VAL A 370 -5.33 6.83 -28.29
CA VAL A 370 -6.23 7.47 -27.30
C VAL A 370 -5.94 6.91 -25.92
N TYR A 371 -5.85 5.59 -25.78
CA TYR A 371 -5.61 4.93 -24.50
C TYR A 371 -4.29 5.39 -23.85
N GLN A 372 -3.18 5.38 -24.60
CA GLN A 372 -1.89 5.83 -24.09
C GLN A 372 -1.89 7.33 -23.75
N ALA A 373 -2.56 8.17 -24.54
CA ALA A 373 -2.70 9.59 -24.24
C ALA A 373 -3.49 9.83 -22.94
N VAL A 374 -4.55 9.06 -22.70
CA VAL A 374 -5.33 9.13 -21.45
C VAL A 374 -4.46 8.68 -20.27
N LYS A 375 -3.76 7.54 -20.36
CA LYS A 375 -2.85 7.06 -19.30
C LYS A 375 -1.70 8.02 -19.02
N ALA A 376 -1.20 8.73 -20.03
CA ALA A 376 -0.16 9.72 -19.83
C ALA A 376 -0.65 10.90 -18.96
N ARG A 377 -1.93 11.26 -19.05
CA ARG A 377 -2.53 12.40 -18.32
C ARG A 377 -3.18 12.01 -16.99
N TYR A 378 -3.81 10.85 -16.92
CA TYR A 378 -4.65 10.44 -15.79
C TYR A 378 -4.18 9.14 -15.17
N ASN A 379 -4.40 9.03 -13.86
CA ASN A 379 -4.38 7.77 -13.12
C ASN A 379 -5.78 7.14 -13.20
N LEU A 380 -5.92 6.12 -14.04
CA LEU A 380 -7.20 5.43 -14.21
C LEU A 380 -7.52 4.57 -13.00
N PHE A 381 -8.81 4.41 -12.68
CA PHE A 381 -9.21 3.34 -11.76
C PHE A 381 -8.96 1.98 -12.45
N GLU A 382 -8.75 0.92 -11.68
CA GLU A 382 -8.54 -0.42 -12.22
C GLU A 382 -9.63 -0.84 -13.21
N ARG A 383 -10.92 -0.66 -12.85
CA ARG A 383 -12.07 -0.91 -13.74
C ARG A 383 -12.08 -0.08 -15.03
N GLN A 384 -11.28 0.98 -15.09
CA GLN A 384 -11.15 1.88 -16.24
C GLN A 384 -9.91 1.56 -17.09
N ASP A 385 -8.87 1.00 -16.50
CA ASP A 385 -7.55 0.83 -17.11
C ASP A 385 -7.50 -0.39 -18.04
N SER A 386 -8.34 -0.39 -19.07
CA SER A 386 -8.30 -1.39 -20.13
C SER A 386 -8.66 -0.81 -21.50
N LEU A 387 -8.06 -1.41 -22.52
CA LEU A 387 -8.33 -1.02 -23.91
C LEU A 387 -9.80 -1.28 -24.29
N GLN A 388 -10.43 -2.31 -23.72
CA GLN A 388 -11.83 -2.64 -23.95
C GLN A 388 -12.77 -1.59 -23.35
N VAL A 389 -12.49 -1.11 -22.15
CA VAL A 389 -13.28 -0.03 -21.53
C VAL A 389 -13.10 1.27 -22.32
N MET A 390 -11.87 1.61 -22.72
CA MET A 390 -11.62 2.76 -23.58
C MET A 390 -12.41 2.68 -24.88
N LYS A 391 -12.42 1.51 -25.54
CA LYS A 391 -13.22 1.27 -26.75
C LYS A 391 -14.70 1.52 -26.49
N SER A 392 -15.25 0.89 -25.45
CA SER A 392 -16.67 1.01 -25.09
C SER A 392 -17.06 2.47 -24.83
N VAL A 393 -16.23 3.23 -24.13
CA VAL A 393 -16.43 4.66 -23.87
C VAL A 393 -16.47 5.46 -25.17
N LEU A 394 -15.49 5.27 -26.06
CA LEU A 394 -15.38 6.00 -27.31
C LEU A 394 -16.52 5.71 -28.29
N ASP A 395 -17.06 4.48 -28.23
CA ASP A 395 -18.17 4.01 -29.06
C ASP A 395 -19.53 4.51 -28.55
N ASN A 396 -19.73 4.55 -27.22
CA ASN A 396 -21.07 4.72 -26.65
C ASN A 396 -21.33 6.09 -25.99
N ILE A 397 -20.30 6.78 -25.50
CA ILE A 397 -20.46 8.07 -24.80
C ILE A 397 -20.39 9.21 -25.80
N LYS A 398 -21.39 10.10 -25.82
CA LYS A 398 -21.51 11.20 -26.81
C LYS A 398 -20.82 12.50 -26.42
#